data_AF-A0A822IH98-F1
#
_entry.id   AF-A0A822IH98-F1
#
_cell.length_a   1.000
_cell.length_b   1.000
_cell.length_c   1.000
_cell.angle_alpha   90.00
_cell.angle_beta   90.00
_cell.angle_gamma   90.00
#
_symmetry.space_group_name_H-M   'P 1'
#
loop_
_entity.id
_entity.type
_entity.pdbx_description
1 polymer ?
#
loop_
_entity_poly.entity_id
_entity_poly.type
_entity_poly.pdbx_seq_one_letter_code
_entity_poly.pdbx_strand_id
1 'polypeptide(L)'
;MKFRTDKDILQFLGMGLGIVALGVVLLAFFHAKAGIIFIVSGTFTVLIGLSLASKPKDFILENERSLRINEKAGNYALWAVMTVILGMYILRVARFWDPDFMDVYSMVFFTGIYGYIIMRWHLNKKNIN
;
A
#
# COMPACT_ATOMS: atom_id res chain seq x y z
N MET A 1 20.17 17.67 6.96
CA MET A 1 18.98 16.91 7.42
C MET A 1 19.43 15.92 8.47
N LYS A 2 18.85 15.93 9.69
CA LYS A 2 19.19 14.97 10.75
C LYS A 2 18.19 13.82 10.66
N PHE A 3 18.63 12.65 10.21
CA PHE A 3 17.77 11.46 10.14
C PHE A 3 17.40 11.02 11.56
N ARG A 4 16.12 10.75 11.79
CA ARG A 4 15.62 10.22 13.06
C ARG A 4 15.90 8.72 13.12
N THR A 5 16.82 8.32 13.98
CA THR A 5 17.17 6.91 14.26
C THR A 5 16.27 6.31 15.33
N ASP A 6 14.95 6.44 15.17
CA ASP A 6 14.01 5.75 16.05
C ASP A 6 14.02 4.26 15.70
N LYS A 7 14.07 3.40 16.73
CA LYS A 7 14.16 1.94 16.60
C LYS A 7 13.05 1.36 15.71
N ASP A 8 11.85 1.95 15.77
CA ASP A 8 10.69 1.53 14.98
C ASP A 8 10.85 1.86 13.48
N ILE A 9 11.45 3.00 13.16
CA ILE A 9 11.75 3.40 11.77
C ILE A 9 12.84 2.51 11.20
N LEU A 10 13.83 2.16 12.01
CA LEU A 10 14.89 1.24 11.63
C LEU A 10 14.34 -0.18 11.36
N GLN A 11 13.42 -0.67 12.21
CA GLN A 11 12.73 -1.93 11.99
C GLN A 11 11.86 -1.90 10.73
N PHE A 12 11.14 -0.80 10.51
CA PHE A 12 10.30 -0.62 9.32
C PHE A 12 11.12 -0.59 8.02
N LEU A 13 12.25 0.11 8.00
CA LEU A 13 13.20 0.10 6.89
C LEU A 13 13.82 -1.29 6.68
N GLY A 14 14.15 -1.98 7.77
CA GLY A 14 14.63 -3.36 7.73
C GLY A 14 13.62 -4.33 7.13
N MET A 15 12.32 -4.18 7.45
CA MET A 15 11.25 -4.96 6.82
C MET A 15 11.15 -4.68 5.32
N GLY A 16 11.21 -3.40 4.90
CA GLY A 16 11.20 -3.02 3.49
C GLY A 16 12.37 -3.65 2.72
N LEU A 17 13.58 -3.60 3.27
CA LEU A 17 14.76 -4.25 2.70
C LEU A 17 14.64 -5.78 2.67
N GLY A 18 14.05 -6.38 3.70
CA GLY A 18 13.77 -7.83 3.75
C GLY A 18 12.80 -8.28 2.67
N ILE A 19 11.77 -7.48 2.37
CA ILE A 19 10.81 -7.74 1.29
C ILE A 19 11.50 -7.64 -0.08
N VAL A 20 12.39 -6.66 -0.28
CA VAL A 20 13.20 -6.56 -1.50
C VAL A 20 14.10 -7.79 -1.65
N ALA A 21 14.79 -8.20 -0.58
CA ALA A 21 15.66 -9.38 -0.61
C ALA A 21 14.87 -10.67 -0.95
N LEU A 22 13.69 -10.86 -0.35
CA LEU A 22 12.78 -11.95 -0.69
C LEU A 22 12.35 -11.90 -2.16
N GLY A 23 12.04 -10.71 -2.69
CA GLY A 23 11.70 -10.52 -4.09
C GLY A 23 12.84 -10.92 -5.04
N VAL A 24 14.09 -10.61 -4.68
CA VAL A 24 15.28 -11.04 -5.46
C VAL A 24 15.44 -12.56 -5.45
N VAL A 25 15.25 -13.22 -4.30
CA VAL A 25 15.31 -14.68 -4.21
C VAL A 25 14.19 -15.33 -5.03
N LEU A 26 12.98 -14.81 -4.95
CA LEU A 26 11.83 -15.27 -5.75
C LEU A 26 12.07 -15.09 -7.25
N LEU A 27 12.69 -13.98 -7.65
CA LEU A 27 13.03 -13.68 -9.04
C LEU A 27 14.10 -14.64 -9.58
N ALA A 28 15.10 -14.97 -8.77
CA ALA A 28 16.23 -15.80 -9.19
C ALA A 28 15.92 -17.31 -9.19
N PHE A 29 15.10 -17.80 -8.26
CA PHE A 29 14.98 -19.25 -8.02
C PHE A 29 13.59 -19.85 -8.25
N PHE A 30 12.52 -19.05 -8.32
CA PHE A 30 11.15 -19.58 -8.32
C PHE A 30 10.26 -19.00 -9.42
N HIS A 31 9.80 -17.77 -9.26
CA HIS A 31 8.79 -17.15 -10.12
C HIS A 31 9.11 -15.67 -10.37
N ALA A 32 9.63 -15.39 -11.57
CA ALA A 32 10.06 -14.06 -11.98
C ALA A 32 8.98 -12.97 -11.79
N LYS A 33 7.72 -13.27 -12.11
CA LYS A 33 6.61 -12.31 -11.97
C LYS A 33 6.33 -11.95 -10.50
N ALA A 34 6.33 -12.94 -9.61
CA ALA A 34 6.13 -12.72 -8.17
C ALA A 34 7.32 -11.97 -7.55
N GLY A 35 8.54 -12.30 -7.98
CA GLY A 35 9.76 -11.60 -7.54
C GLY A 35 9.73 -10.11 -7.88
N ILE A 36 9.33 -9.74 -9.11
CA ILE A 36 9.20 -8.33 -9.51
C ILE A 36 8.19 -7.59 -8.62
N ILE A 37 7.04 -8.19 -8.31
CA ILE A 37 6.02 -7.57 -7.45
C ILE A 37 6.57 -7.31 -6.04
N PHE A 38 7.32 -8.26 -5.46
CA PHE A 38 7.95 -8.11 -4.16
C PHE A 38 9.06 -7.06 -4.14
N ILE A 39 9.86 -6.97 -5.20
CA ILE A 39 10.90 -5.94 -5.32
C ILE A 39 10.27 -4.56 -5.37
N VAL A 40 9.22 -4.37 -6.19
CA VAL A 40 8.53 -3.09 -6.31
C VAL A 40 7.86 -2.70 -4.99
N SER A 41 7.17 -3.64 -4.32
CA SER A 41 6.49 -3.36 -3.05
C SER A 41 7.49 -3.02 -1.93
N GLY A 42 8.57 -3.79 -1.79
CA GLY A 42 9.62 -3.55 -0.81
C GLY A 42 10.33 -2.21 -1.03
N THR A 43 10.58 -1.84 -2.29
CA THR A 43 11.17 -0.54 -2.64
C THR A 43 10.25 0.62 -2.23
N PHE A 44 8.94 0.50 -2.47
CA PHE A 44 7.96 1.48 -2.00
C PHE A 44 7.94 1.61 -0.47
N THR A 45 8.01 0.50 0.25
CA THR A 45 8.05 0.49 1.72
C THR A 45 9.29 1.20 2.25
N VAL A 46 10.46 1.00 1.64
CA VAL A 46 11.70 1.69 2.00
C VAL A 46 11.58 3.20 1.77
N LEU A 47 11.04 3.62 0.62
CA LEU A 47 10.83 5.04 0.30
C LEU A 47 9.88 5.72 1.30
N ILE A 48 8.81 5.05 1.70
CA ILE A 48 7.87 5.54 2.72
C ILE A 48 8.57 5.64 4.09
N GLY A 49 9.37 4.64 4.45
CA GLY A 49 10.15 4.64 5.68
C GLY A 49 11.13 5.81 5.77
N LEU A 50 11.85 6.09 4.67
CA LEU A 50 12.76 7.24 4.57
C LEU A 50 12.02 8.59 4.65
N SER A 51 10.84 8.69 4.05
CA SER A 51 9.98 9.88 4.13
C SER A 51 9.47 10.12 5.56
N LEU A 52 9.19 9.06 6.33
CA LEU A 52 8.81 9.14 7.74
C LEU A 52 9.99 9.44 8.67
N ALA A 53 11.19 8.96 8.33
CA ALA A 53 12.43 9.20 9.07
C ALA A 53 12.92 10.65 9.02
N SER A 54 12.47 11.41 8.02
CA SER A 54 12.95 12.76 7.73
C SER A 54 12.09 13.88 8.34
N LYS A 55 11.00 13.57 9.06
CA LYS A 55 10.10 14.57 9.68
C LYS A 55 10.27 14.70 11.22
N PRO A 56 10.24 15.93 11.80
CA PRO A 56 10.45 16.20 13.24
C PRO A 56 9.23 15.94 14.14
N LYS A 57 9.48 15.81 15.46
CA LYS A 57 8.59 15.19 16.48
C LYS A 57 7.43 16.07 17.00
N ASP A 58 7.39 17.37 16.68
CA ASP A 58 6.31 18.30 17.12
C ASP A 58 4.94 18.05 16.42
N PHE A 59 4.88 17.01 15.60
CA PHE A 59 3.75 16.45 14.84
C PHE A 59 2.60 15.86 15.69
N ILE A 60 2.58 16.07 17.01
CA ILE A 60 1.66 15.40 17.94
C ILE A 60 0.21 15.92 17.80
N LEU A 61 0.02 17.19 17.41
CA LEU A 61 -1.30 17.73 17.03
C LEU A 61 -1.75 17.27 15.62
N GLU A 62 -0.80 16.90 14.76
CA GLU A 62 -1.07 16.37 13.43
C GLU A 62 -1.47 14.88 13.48
N ASN A 63 -1.29 14.21 14.62
CA ASN A 63 -1.59 12.80 14.80
C ASN A 63 -3.10 12.52 14.71
N GLU A 64 -3.97 13.29 15.38
CA GLU A 64 -5.44 13.12 15.24
C GLU A 64 -5.94 13.41 13.82
N ARG A 65 -5.29 14.37 13.15
CA ARG A 65 -5.62 14.74 11.78
C ARG A 65 -5.20 13.65 10.80
N SER A 66 -3.99 13.12 10.98
CA SER A 66 -3.47 12.01 10.18
C SER A 66 -4.23 10.71 10.45
N LEU A 67 -4.70 10.49 11.68
CA LEU A 67 -5.56 9.37 12.05
C LEU A 67 -6.89 9.45 11.31
N ARG A 68 -7.57 10.61 11.35
CA ARG A 68 -8.83 10.84 10.63
C ARG A 68 -8.67 10.71 9.11
N ILE A 69 -7.56 11.19 8.55
CA ILE A 69 -7.26 11.03 7.12
C ILE A 69 -7.04 9.55 6.78
N ASN A 70 -6.31 8.80 7.62
CA ASN A 70 -6.06 7.39 7.42
C ASN A 70 -7.33 6.55 7.54
N GLU A 71 -8.18 6.80 8.54
CA GLU A 71 -9.47 6.12 8.69
C GLU A 71 -10.38 6.38 7.49
N LYS A 72 -10.47 7.64 7.06
CA LYS A 72 -11.31 8.02 5.92
C LYS A 72 -10.78 7.44 4.61
N ALA A 73 -9.46 7.46 4.40
CA ALA A 73 -8.81 6.83 3.24
C ALA A 73 -8.99 5.32 3.24
N GLY A 74 -8.86 4.67 4.40
CA GLY A 74 -9.11 3.23 4.57
C GLY A 74 -10.55 2.87 4.26
N ASN A 75 -11.52 3.65 4.73
CA ASN A 75 -12.93 3.43 4.44
C ASN A 75 -13.21 3.54 2.93
N TYR A 76 -12.71 4.58 2.26
CA TYR A 76 -12.87 4.70 0.80
C TYR A 76 -12.20 3.57 0.02
N ALA A 77 -11.01 3.13 0.45
CA ALA A 77 -10.32 2.00 -0.17
C ALA A 77 -11.11 0.70 -0.01
N LEU A 78 -11.71 0.47 1.17
CA LEU A 78 -12.57 -0.67 1.43
C LEU A 78 -13.82 -0.64 0.54
N TRP A 79 -14.49 0.52 0.44
CA TRP A 79 -15.64 0.68 -0.47
C TRP A 79 -15.24 0.43 -1.93
N ALA A 80 -14.08 0.92 -2.37
CA ALA A 80 -13.57 0.67 -3.72
C ALA A 80 -13.33 -0.83 -3.98
N VAL A 81 -12.75 -1.54 -3.02
CA VAL A 81 -12.58 -3.00 -3.09
C VAL A 81 -13.93 -3.71 -3.18
N MET A 82 -14.91 -3.33 -2.36
CA MET A 82 -16.25 -3.93 -2.38
C MET A 82 -16.96 -3.69 -3.72
N THR A 83 -16.83 -2.50 -4.32
CA THR A 83 -17.38 -2.20 -5.65
C THR A 83 -16.72 -3.04 -6.74
N VAL A 84 -15.40 -3.22 -6.67
CA VAL A 84 -14.63 -4.03 -7.62
C VAL A 84 -15.01 -5.51 -7.53
N ILE A 85 -15.16 -6.05 -6.31
CA ILE A 85 -15.63 -7.43 -6.09
C ILE A 85 -17.06 -7.60 -6.64
N LEU A 86 -17.95 -6.66 -6.36
CA LEU A 86 -19.33 -6.70 -6.86
C LEU A 86 -19.37 -6.64 -8.40
N GLY A 87 -18.56 -5.80 -9.02
CA GLY A 87 -18.43 -5.70 -10.47
C GLY A 87 -17.96 -7.02 -11.09
N MET A 88 -16.92 -7.65 -10.51
CA MET A 88 -16.45 -8.96 -10.95
C MET A 88 -17.54 -10.03 -10.83
N TYR A 89 -18.29 -10.03 -9.73
CA TYR A 89 -19.40 -10.97 -9.53
C TYR A 89 -20.50 -10.81 -10.61
N ILE A 90 -20.90 -9.58 -10.91
CA ILE A 90 -21.91 -9.30 -11.95
C ILE A 90 -21.41 -9.76 -13.34
N LEU A 91 -20.16 -9.47 -13.67
CA LEU A 91 -19.55 -9.87 -14.95
C LEU A 91 -19.49 -11.39 -15.10
N ARG A 92 -19.28 -12.11 -13.98
CA ARG A 92 -19.32 -13.56 -13.93
C ARG A 92 -20.73 -14.11 -14.15
N VAL A 93 -21.73 -13.58 -13.45
CA VAL A 93 -23.14 -14.00 -13.60
C VAL A 93 -23.64 -13.73 -15.03
N ALA A 94 -23.24 -12.61 -15.62
CA ALA A 94 -23.57 -12.26 -17.00
C ALA A 94 -22.76 -13.05 -18.05
N ARG A 95 -21.88 -13.98 -17.64
CA ARG A 95 -21.02 -14.81 -18.49
C ARG A 95 -20.08 -14.03 -19.42
N PHE A 96 -19.80 -12.76 -19.12
CA PHE A 96 -18.85 -11.96 -19.90
C PHE A 96 -17.40 -12.26 -19.53
N TRP A 97 -17.15 -12.65 -18.28
CA TRP A 97 -15.80 -12.88 -17.78
C TRP A 97 -15.82 -13.88 -16.62
N ASP A 98 -14.92 -14.88 -16.66
CA ASP A 98 -14.76 -15.86 -15.58
C ASP A 98 -13.34 -15.75 -14.99
N PRO A 99 -13.11 -14.83 -14.04
CA PRO A 99 -11.80 -14.61 -13.46
C PRO A 99 -11.40 -15.76 -12.53
N ASP A 100 -10.14 -16.19 -12.62
CA ASP A 100 -9.58 -17.19 -11.70
C ASP A 100 -9.29 -16.57 -10.32
N PHE A 101 -9.09 -17.40 -9.30
CA PHE A 101 -8.83 -16.96 -7.94
C PHE A 101 -7.65 -15.97 -7.86
N MET A 102 -6.58 -16.21 -8.62
CA MET A 102 -5.44 -15.30 -8.63
C MET A 102 -5.73 -13.96 -9.30
N ASP A 103 -6.63 -13.92 -10.28
CA ASP A 103 -7.06 -12.66 -10.91
C ASP A 103 -7.86 -11.81 -9.93
N VAL A 104 -8.80 -12.44 -9.21
CA VAL A 104 -9.61 -11.77 -8.18
C VAL A 104 -8.72 -11.30 -7.03
N TYR A 105 -7.84 -12.18 -6.54
CA TYR A 105 -6.92 -11.86 -5.44
C TYR A 105 -6.02 -10.67 -5.79
N SER A 106 -5.38 -10.70 -6.96
CA SER A 106 -4.48 -9.63 -7.39
C SER A 106 -5.24 -8.30 -7.59
N MET A 107 -6.40 -8.31 -8.24
CA MET A 107 -7.21 -7.10 -8.40
C MET A 107 -7.65 -6.49 -7.08
N VAL A 108 -8.12 -7.31 -6.14
CA VAL A 108 -8.54 -6.85 -4.80
C VAL A 108 -7.36 -6.27 -4.04
N PHE A 109 -6.21 -6.96 -4.06
CA PHE A 109 -5.02 -6.52 -3.35
C PHE A 109 -4.49 -5.17 -3.88
N PHE A 110 -4.39 -5.03 -5.21
CA PHE A 110 -3.96 -3.78 -5.82
C PHE A 110 -4.98 -2.65 -5.62
N THR A 111 -6.28 -2.93 -5.76
CA THR A 111 -7.33 -1.93 -5.53
C THR A 111 -7.29 -1.39 -4.09
N GLY A 112 -7.10 -2.26 -3.10
CA GLY A 112 -6.99 -1.87 -1.70
C GLY A 112 -5.77 -0.99 -1.42
N ILE A 113 -4.58 -1.41 -1.88
CA ILE A 113 -3.33 -0.67 -1.64
C ILE A 113 -3.33 0.66 -2.39
N TYR A 114 -3.58 0.65 -3.69
CA TYR A 114 -3.56 1.88 -4.49
C TYR A 114 -4.71 2.81 -4.11
N GLY A 115 -5.91 2.27 -3.85
CA GLY A 115 -7.05 3.05 -3.38
C GLY A 115 -6.73 3.78 -2.08
N TYR A 116 -6.10 3.11 -1.13
CA TYR A 116 -5.67 3.72 0.13
C TYR A 116 -4.62 4.82 -0.09
N ILE A 117 -3.60 4.57 -0.89
CA ILE A 117 -2.53 5.54 -1.16
C ILE A 117 -3.08 6.79 -1.86
N ILE A 118 -3.90 6.62 -2.90
CA ILE A 118 -4.50 7.72 -3.67
C ILE A 118 -5.42 8.55 -2.78
N MET A 119 -6.30 7.90 -2.00
CA MET A 119 -7.23 8.60 -1.12
C MET A 119 -6.53 9.33 0.02
N ARG A 120 -5.51 8.71 0.62
CA ARG A 120 -4.69 9.34 1.66
C ARG A 120 -4.00 10.59 1.11
N TRP A 121 -3.43 10.51 -0.10
CA TRP A 121 -2.81 11.66 -0.76
C TRP A 121 -3.82 12.77 -1.07
N HIS A 122 -4.99 12.41 -1.63
CA HIS A 122 -6.04 13.36 -1.97
C HIS A 122 -6.61 14.09 -0.74
N LEU A 123 -6.92 13.35 0.33
CA LEU A 123 -7.44 13.90 1.58
C LEU A 123 -6.41 14.76 2.32
N ASN A 124 -5.13 14.41 2.21
CA ASN A 124 -4.05 15.24 2.71
C ASN A 124 -3.96 16.59 1.96
N LYS A 125 -4.15 16.58 0.63
CA LYS A 125 -4.11 17.79 -0.21
C LYS A 125 -5.34 18.68 -0.03
N LYS A 126 -6.53 18.09 0.12
CA LYS A 126 -7.82 18.81 0.21
C LYS A 126 -7.97 19.62 1.51
N ASN A 127 -7.34 19.21 2.61
CA ASN A 127 -7.45 19.88 3.90
C ASN A 127 -6.38 20.98 4.12
N ILE A 128 -5.54 21.29 3.12
CA ILE A 128 -4.54 22.37 3.19
C ILE A 128 -5.13 23.73 2.71
N ASN A 129 -6.36 23.74 2.17
CA ASN A 129 -7.18 24.94 2.00
C ASN A 129 -8.21 25.04 3.13
#